data_AF-A0A524HET2-F1
#
_entry.id   AF-A0A524HET2-F1
#
_cell.length_a   1.000
_cell.length_b   1.000
_cell.length_c   1.000
_cell.angle_alpha   90.00
_cell.angle_beta   90.00
_cell.angle_gamma   90.00
#
_symmetry.space_group_name_H-M   'P 1'
#
loop_
_entity.id
_entity.type
_entity.pdbx_description
1 polymer ?
#
loop_
_entity_poly.entity_id
_entity_poly.type
_entity_poly.pdbx_seq_one_letter_code
_entity_poly.pdbx_strand_id
1 'polypeptide(L)'
;MPVIWISIAFVAGIITADSLTWSLITWVWICLGTCLFGLIFLRIIRDKMPGFSSWMKGLMLGIAIAFGLGAVRYKVDLPNLEDPLALTNFTGLQDSTVLTGVVSDFPDRRDQVTNLRIKAEFIQKFLEEESIPVRGFLLAKIPVEEHVNYGDRV
;
A
#
# COMPACT_ATOMS: atom_id res chain seq x y z
N MET A 1 0.18 -18.54 24.99
CA MET A 1 0.19 -17.10 24.65
C MET A 1 -0.52 -16.88 23.30
N PRO A 2 -1.86 -16.69 23.30
CA PRO A 2 -2.65 -16.61 22.06
C PRO A 2 -2.26 -15.44 21.15
N VAL A 3 -1.77 -14.34 21.72
CA VAL A 3 -1.32 -13.15 21.00
C VAL A 3 -0.16 -13.46 20.03
N ILE A 4 0.80 -14.29 20.45
CA ILE A 4 1.97 -14.64 19.61
C ILE A 4 1.53 -15.30 18.31
N TRP A 5 0.57 -16.23 18.39
CA TRP A 5 0.08 -16.95 17.21
C TRP A 5 -0.68 -16.04 16.24
N ILE A 6 -1.47 -15.10 16.77
CA ILE A 6 -2.20 -14.11 15.97
C ILE A 6 -1.20 -13.18 15.26
N SER A 7 -0.17 -12.69 15.96
CA SER A 7 0.85 -11.84 15.36
C SER A 7 1.67 -12.57 14.28
N ILE A 8 2.05 -13.82 14.53
CA ILE A 8 2.75 -14.65 13.53
C ILE A 8 1.86 -14.85 12.29
N ALA A 9 0.58 -15.15 12.48
CA ALA A 9 -0.36 -15.33 11.38
C ALA A 9 -0.51 -14.05 10.55
N PHE A 10 -0.59 -12.89 11.19
CA PHE A 10 -0.65 -11.59 10.53
C PHE A 10 0.60 -11.33 9.68
N VAL A 11 1.79 -11.54 10.26
CA VAL A 11 3.07 -11.37 9.53
C VAL A 11 3.18 -12.37 8.38
N ALA A 12 2.77 -13.62 8.59
CA ALA A 12 2.72 -14.61 7.52
C ALA A 12 1.79 -14.18 6.37
N GLY A 13 0.67 -13.53 6.69
CA GLY A 13 -0.25 -12.94 5.71
C GLY A 13 0.42 -11.86 4.86
N ILE A 14 1.20 -10.98 5.48
CA ILE A 14 1.99 -9.95 4.78
C ILE A 14 3.00 -10.60 3.82
N ILE A 15 3.82 -11.54 4.32
CA ILE A 15 4.86 -12.20 3.52
C ILE A 15 4.26 -12.94 2.32
N THR A 16 3.11 -13.59 2.53
CA THR A 16 2.42 -14.30 1.45
C THR A 16 1.85 -13.32 0.42
N ALA A 17 1.29 -12.19 0.85
CA ALA A 17 0.80 -11.15 -0.05
C ALA A 17 1.91 -10.43 -0.83
N ASP A 18 3.13 -10.38 -0.28
CA ASP A 18 4.31 -9.89 -0.98
C ASP A 18 4.77 -10.86 -2.06
N SER A 19 4.80 -12.16 -1.75
CA SER A 19 5.24 -13.20 -2.69
C SER A 19 4.26 -13.43 -3.84
N LEU A 20 2.96 -13.16 -3.64
CA LEU A 20 1.92 -13.35 -4.64
C LEU A 20 1.45 -12.01 -5.23
N THR A 21 1.58 -11.86 -6.55
CA THR A 21 1.14 -10.69 -7.32
C THR A 21 -0.39 -10.64 -7.54
N TRP A 22 -1.17 -11.36 -6.75
CA TRP A 22 -2.62 -11.43 -6.91
C TRP A 22 -3.31 -10.12 -6.56
N SER A 23 -4.43 -9.87 -7.23
CA SER A 23 -5.27 -8.70 -7.04
C SER A 23 -5.75 -8.59 -5.58
N LEU A 24 -6.00 -7.35 -5.14
CA LEU A 24 -6.57 -7.06 -3.83
C LEU A 24 -7.91 -7.79 -3.61
N ILE A 25 -8.73 -7.89 -4.66
CA ILE A 25 -10.02 -8.58 -4.63
C ILE A 25 -9.85 -10.07 -4.29
N THR A 26 -8.83 -10.73 -4.84
CA THR A 26 -8.52 -12.13 -4.52
C THR A 26 -8.22 -12.30 -3.04
N TRP A 27 -7.46 -11.38 -2.44
CA TRP A 27 -7.16 -11.41 -1.01
C TRP A 27 -8.38 -11.15 -0.13
N VAL A 28 -9.28 -10.26 -0.55
CA VAL A 28 -10.58 -10.05 0.11
C VAL A 28 -11.40 -11.33 0.08
N TRP A 29 -11.51 -12.01 -1.06
CA TRP A 29 -12.21 -13.29 -1.17
C TRP A 29 -11.58 -14.39 -0.32
N ILE A 30 -10.25 -14.46 -0.25
CA ILE A 30 -9.55 -15.40 0.63
C ILE A 30 -9.90 -15.10 2.09
N CYS A 31 -9.84 -13.84 2.53
CA CYS A 31 -10.17 -13.45 3.89
C CYS A 31 -11.64 -13.76 4.24
N LEU A 32 -12.56 -13.52 3.31
CA LEU A 32 -13.99 -13.77 3.50
C LEU A 32 -14.27 -15.28 3.51
N GLY A 33 -13.61 -16.03 2.62
CA GLY A 33 -13.66 -17.47 2.54
C GLY A 33 -13.10 -18.17 3.77
N THR A 34 -11.95 -17.72 4.30
CA THR A 34 -11.37 -18.28 5.53
C THR A 34 -12.25 -17.98 6.75
N CYS A 35 -12.88 -16.81 6.81
CA CYS A 35 -13.83 -16.47 7.86
C CYS A 35 -15.10 -17.33 7.81
N LEU A 36 -15.72 -17.46 6.62
CA LEU A 36 -16.89 -18.33 6.41
C LEU A 36 -16.57 -19.80 6.69
N PHE A 37 -15.43 -20.29 6.19
CA PHE A 37 -14.99 -21.66 6.45
C PHE A 37 -14.76 -21.90 7.94
N GLY A 38 -14.11 -20.95 8.64
CA GLY A 38 -13.96 -20.99 10.08
C GLY A 38 -15.31 -21.08 10.81
N LEU A 39 -16.29 -20.26 10.44
CA LEU A 39 -17.63 -20.29 11.04
C LEU A 39 -18.39 -21.59 10.78
N ILE A 40 -18.34 -22.10 9.55
CA ILE A 40 -18.99 -23.37 9.18
C ILE A 40 -18.32 -24.54 9.91
N PHE A 41 -16.99 -24.58 9.93
CA PHE A 41 -16.21 -25.60 10.63
C PHE A 41 -16.50 -25.60 12.13
N LEU A 42 -16.61 -24.41 12.74
CA LEU A 42 -17.01 -24.26 14.13
C LEU A 42 -18.43 -24.77 14.39
N ARG A 43 -19.39 -24.56 13.47
CA ARG A 43 -20.74 -25.13 13.58
C ARG A 43 -20.74 -26.66 13.49
N ILE A 44 -20.02 -27.24 12.54
CA ILE A 44 -19.98 -28.70 12.35
C ILE A 44 -19.31 -29.39 13.54
N ILE A 45 -18.21 -28.84 14.05
CA ILE A 45 -17.50 -29.40 15.21
C ILE A 45 -18.28 -29.21 16.51
N ARG A 46 -19.07 -28.14 16.64
CA ARG A 46 -19.96 -27.96 17.80
C ARG A 46 -20.86 -29.17 18.00
N ASP A 47 -21.39 -29.73 16.90
CA ASP A 47 -22.38 -30.79 16.97
C ASP A 47 -21.74 -32.20 17.06
N LYS A 48 -20.47 -32.36 16.62
CA LYS A 48 -19.78 -33.68 16.60
C LYS A 48 -18.72 -33.91 17.68
N MET A 49 -18.14 -32.87 18.27
CA MET A 49 -17.06 -33.01 19.27
C MET A 49 -17.26 -32.04 20.46
N PRO A 50 -18.05 -32.44 21.48
CA PRO A 50 -18.34 -31.60 22.65
C PRO A 50 -17.11 -31.36 23.55
N GLY A 51 -16.02 -32.12 23.39
CA GLY A 51 -14.78 -31.97 24.17
C GLY A 51 -13.79 -30.91 23.64
N PHE A 52 -14.04 -30.33 22.47
CA PHE A 52 -13.12 -29.37 21.89
C PHE A 52 -13.31 -27.99 22.53
N SER A 53 -12.35 -27.58 23.38
CA SER A 53 -12.37 -26.34 24.14
C SER A 53 -12.70 -25.12 23.26
N SER A 54 -13.67 -24.31 23.69
CA SER A 54 -14.08 -23.08 23.02
C SER A 54 -12.92 -22.10 22.80
N TRP A 55 -11.88 -22.18 23.64
CA TRP A 55 -10.67 -21.38 23.52
C TRP A 55 -9.84 -21.72 22.27
N MET A 56 -9.68 -23.01 21.96
CA MET A 56 -8.93 -23.47 20.78
C MET A 56 -9.64 -23.07 19.48
N LYS A 57 -10.98 -23.12 19.51
CA LYS A 57 -11.86 -22.68 18.42
C LYS A 57 -11.68 -21.19 18.09
N GLY A 58 -11.72 -20.35 19.12
CA GLY A 58 -11.49 -18.91 18.98
C GLY A 58 -10.08 -18.59 18.48
N LEU A 59 -9.07 -19.35 18.93
CA LEU A 59 -7.68 -19.18 18.50
C LEU A 59 -7.50 -19.46 17.00
N MET A 60 -8.06 -20.56 16.49
CA MET A 60 -7.96 -20.89 15.06
C MET A 60 -8.66 -19.85 14.17
N LEU A 61 -9.84 -19.38 14.58
CA LEU A 61 -10.55 -18.32 13.87
C LEU A 61 -9.75 -17.01 13.90
N GLY A 62 -9.19 -16.66 15.06
CA GLY A 62 -8.35 -15.47 15.22
C GLY A 62 -7.10 -15.51 14.33
N ILE A 63 -6.44 -16.66 14.22
CA ILE A 63 -5.30 -16.88 13.32
C ILE A 63 -5.72 -16.68 11.86
N ALA A 64 -6.83 -17.29 11.43
CA ALA A 64 -7.31 -17.21 10.04
C ALA A 64 -7.68 -15.77 9.65
N ILE A 65 -8.35 -15.04 10.55
CA ILE A 65 -8.71 -13.63 10.35
C ILE A 65 -7.45 -12.75 10.33
N ALA A 66 -6.52 -12.97 11.25
CA ALA A 66 -5.28 -12.20 11.32
C ALA A 66 -4.43 -12.36 10.06
N PHE A 67 -4.33 -13.59 9.53
CA PHE A 67 -3.64 -13.84 8.25
C PHE A 67 -4.28 -13.07 7.09
N GLY A 68 -5.61 -13.14 6.94
CA GLY A 68 -6.32 -12.41 5.88
C GLY A 68 -6.18 -10.89 6.00
N LEU A 69 -6.30 -10.36 7.23
CA LEU A 69 -6.13 -8.93 7.51
C LEU A 69 -4.70 -8.45 7.21
N GLY A 70 -3.68 -9.24 7.53
CA GLY A 70 -2.29 -8.92 7.22
C GLY A 70 -2.06 -8.77 5.72
N ALA A 71 -2.57 -9.73 4.94
CA ALA A 71 -2.48 -9.69 3.48
C ALA A 71 -3.22 -8.49 2.87
N VAL A 72 -4.46 -8.24 3.30
CA VAL A 72 -5.26 -7.11 2.81
C VAL A 72 -4.60 -5.78 3.15
N ARG A 73 -4.12 -5.60 4.39
CA ARG A 73 -3.41 -4.38 4.80
C ARG A 73 -2.21 -4.11 3.89
N TYR A 74 -1.40 -5.13 3.63
CA TYR A 74 -0.22 -4.98 2.77
C TYR A 74 -0.60 -4.50 1.36
N LYS A 75 -1.62 -5.11 0.74
CA LYS A 75 -2.08 -4.72 -0.60
C LYS A 75 -2.77 -3.35 -0.65
N VAL A 76 -3.41 -2.90 0.42
CA VAL A 76 -4.01 -1.56 0.52
C VAL A 76 -2.95 -0.47 0.64
N ASP A 77 -1.86 -0.74 1.37
CA ASP A 77 -0.76 0.22 1.56
C ASP A 77 0.13 0.34 0.31
N LEU A 78 0.13 -0.66 -0.57
CA LEU A 78 0.85 -0.61 -1.85
C LEU A 78 0.18 0.37 -2.83
N PRO A 79 0.94 1.27 -3.47
CA PRO A 79 0.40 2.13 -4.51
C PRO A 79 -0.10 1.30 -5.70
N ASN A 80 -1.20 1.73 -6.32
CA ASN A 80 -1.76 1.06 -7.49
C ASN A 80 -0.86 1.29 -8.71
N LEU A 81 0.04 0.34 -8.99
CA LEU A 81 0.94 0.39 -10.13
C LEU A 81 0.23 0.13 -11.47
N GLU A 82 -1.01 -0.36 -11.45
CA GLU A 82 -1.79 -0.61 -12.67
C GLU A 82 -2.36 0.67 -13.29
N ASP A 83 -2.33 1.81 -12.58
CA ASP A 83 -2.76 3.09 -13.15
C ASP A 83 -1.66 3.63 -14.09
N PRO A 84 -1.86 3.65 -15.43
CA PRO A 84 -0.85 4.12 -16.37
C PRO A 84 -0.49 5.59 -16.18
N LEU A 85 -1.36 6.39 -15.53
CA LEU A 85 -1.13 7.80 -15.24
C LEU A 85 -0.40 8.01 -13.90
N ALA A 86 -0.11 6.95 -13.14
CA ALA A 86 0.63 7.06 -11.90
C ALA A 86 2.08 7.49 -12.17
N LEU A 87 2.54 8.50 -11.43
CA LEU A 87 3.91 9.02 -11.54
C LEU A 87 4.98 7.93 -11.34
N THR A 88 4.68 6.91 -10.54
CA THR A 88 5.57 5.77 -10.28
C THR A 88 5.98 5.04 -11.55
N ASN A 89 5.13 5.01 -12.58
CA ASN A 89 5.45 4.34 -13.85
C ASN A 89 6.49 5.11 -14.69
N PHE A 90 6.73 6.38 -14.36
CA PHE A 90 7.74 7.22 -15.00
C PHE A 90 9.06 7.26 -14.19
N THR A 91 9.12 6.57 -13.04
CA THR A 91 10.33 6.52 -12.22
C THR A 91 11.34 5.51 -12.78
N GLY A 92 12.64 5.88 -12.80
CA GLY A 92 13.72 5.01 -13.28
C GLY A 92 14.03 5.09 -14.77
N LEU A 93 13.29 5.91 -15.53
CA LEU A 93 13.69 6.30 -16.88
C LEU A 93 14.96 7.16 -16.78
N GLN A 94 16.02 6.79 -17.52
CA GLN A 94 17.28 7.54 -17.55
C GLN A 94 17.17 8.87 -18.33
N ASP A 95 16.02 9.11 -18.94
CA ASP A 95 15.77 10.32 -19.70
C ASP A 95 15.44 11.49 -18.78
N SER A 96 16.02 12.65 -19.09
CA SER A 96 15.64 13.90 -18.44
C SER A 96 14.17 14.19 -18.74
N THR A 97 13.36 14.35 -17.71
CA THR A 97 11.93 14.67 -17.81
C THR A 97 11.65 15.95 -17.05
N VAL A 98 10.74 16.76 -17.60
CA VAL A 98 10.23 17.97 -16.95
C VAL A 98 8.89 17.61 -16.34
N LEU A 99 8.76 17.87 -15.04
CA LEU A 99 7.52 17.65 -14.30
C LEU A 99 6.93 18.98 -13.89
N THR A 100 5.66 19.19 -14.18
CA THR A 100 4.91 20.37 -13.74
C THR A 100 3.86 19.97 -12.72
N GLY A 101 3.79 20.71 -11.63
CA GLY A 101 2.86 20.45 -10.54
C GLY A 101 2.72 21.61 -9.56
N VAL A 102 2.05 21.35 -8.45
CA VAL A 102 1.83 22.34 -7.40
C VAL A 102 2.47 21.87 -6.10
N VAL A 103 3.15 22.77 -5.40
CA VAL A 103 3.72 22.49 -4.08
C VAL A 103 2.59 22.26 -3.09
N SER A 104 2.46 21.02 -2.66
CA SER A 104 1.35 20.51 -1.85
C SER A 104 1.60 20.49 -0.35
N ASP A 105 2.83 20.82 0.08
CA ASP A 105 3.24 20.82 1.48
C ASP A 105 4.26 21.93 1.73
N PHE A 106 4.45 22.32 2.99
CA PHE A 106 5.43 23.35 3.32
C PHE A 106 6.85 22.87 2.95
N PRO A 107 7.67 23.73 2.31
CA PRO A 107 9.06 23.41 2.01
C PRO A 107 9.86 23.05 3.27
N ASP A 108 10.46 21.86 3.31
CA ASP A 108 11.37 21.43 4.37
C ASP A 108 12.78 21.92 4.03
N ARG A 109 13.15 23.09 4.57
CA ARG A 109 14.45 23.72 4.33
C ARG A 109 15.51 23.13 5.26
N ARG A 110 16.60 22.64 4.69
CA ARG A 110 17.79 22.14 5.38
C ARG A 110 19.02 22.94 4.96
N ASP A 111 20.17 22.66 5.57
CA ASP A 111 21.41 23.42 5.39
C ASP A 111 21.89 23.54 3.93
N GLN A 112 21.63 22.53 3.09
CA GLN A 112 22.11 22.47 1.70
C GLN A 112 21.02 22.20 0.66
N VAL A 113 19.84 21.78 1.10
CA VAL A 113 18.74 21.41 0.21
C VAL A 113 17.41 21.78 0.82
N THR A 114 16.45 22.16 -0.02
CA THR A 114 15.04 22.26 0.36
C THR A 114 14.30 21.10 -0.27
N ASN A 115 13.60 20.31 0.56
CA ASN A 115 12.72 19.27 0.07
C ASN A 115 11.34 19.86 -0.21
N LEU A 116 10.85 19.68 -1.43
CA LEU A 116 9.52 20.06 -1.86
C LEU A 116 8.67 18.83 -2.12
N ARG A 117 7.46 18.80 -1.57
CA ARG A 117 6.45 17.81 -1.94
C ARG A 117 5.53 18.40 -3.00
N ILE A 118 5.74 17.98 -4.24
CA ILE A 118 5.02 18.49 -5.40
C ILE A 118 3.93 17.48 -5.79
N LYS A 119 2.69 17.94 -5.91
CA LYS A 119 1.62 17.17 -6.52
C LYS A 119 1.74 17.30 -8.04
N ALA A 120 2.11 16.20 -8.70
CA ALA A 120 2.32 16.16 -10.13
C ALA A 120 0.99 16.36 -10.89
N GLU A 121 1.02 17.17 -11.93
CA GLU A 121 -0.11 17.36 -12.86
C GLU A 121 0.25 16.86 -14.26
N PHE A 122 1.44 17.20 -14.74
CA PHE A 122 1.93 16.86 -16.07
C PHE A 122 3.38 16.42 -16.04
N ILE A 123 3.73 15.47 -16.90
CA ILE A 123 5.11 15.11 -17.19
C ILE A 123 5.36 15.26 -18.69
N GLN A 124 6.53 15.78 -19.04
CA GLN A 124 6.99 15.95 -20.40
C GLN A 124 8.39 15.36 -20.51
N LYS A 125 8.66 14.54 -21.54
CA LYS A 125 10.04 14.12 -21.81
C LYS A 125 10.79 15.25 -22.48
N PHE A 126 12.06 15.44 -22.14
CA PHE A 126 12.85 16.59 -22.62
C PHE A 126 12.92 16.72 -24.15
N LEU A 127 12.73 15.62 -24.90
CA LEU A 127 12.76 15.58 -26.37
C LEU A 127 11.37 15.51 -27.03
N GLU A 128 10.29 15.43 -26.27
CA GLU A 128 8.92 15.32 -26.79
C GLU A 128 8.10 16.55 -26.34
N GLU A 129 7.35 17.16 -27.25
CA GLU A 129 6.44 18.28 -26.92
C GLU A 129 5.14 17.81 -26.26
N GLU A 130 4.85 16.51 -26.28
CA GLU A 130 3.62 15.96 -25.70
C GLU A 130 3.72 15.89 -24.16
N SER A 131 2.84 16.66 -23.50
CA SER A 131 2.63 16.59 -22.06
C SER A 131 1.64 15.47 -21.72
N ILE A 132 2.05 14.53 -20.88
CA ILE A 132 1.21 13.44 -20.39
C ILE A 132 0.66 13.82 -19.01
N PRO A 133 -0.66 13.78 -18.77
CA PRO A 133 -1.21 14.04 -17.45
C PRO A 133 -0.82 12.91 -16.50
N VAL A 134 -0.36 13.26 -15.31
CA VAL A 134 0.08 12.28 -14.29
C VAL A 134 -0.55 12.56 -12.95
N ARG A 135 -0.59 11.52 -12.11
CA ARG A 135 -1.09 11.59 -10.74
C ARG A 135 -0.06 11.05 -9.78
N GLY A 136 0.17 11.78 -8.71
CA GLY A 136 1.07 11.36 -7.63
C GLY A 136 1.74 12.53 -6.96
N PHE A 137 2.62 12.20 -6.02
CA PHE A 137 3.47 13.15 -5.32
C PHE A 137 4.92 12.86 -5.66
N LEU A 138 5.67 13.90 -5.99
CA LEU A 138 7.12 13.88 -6.15
C LEU A 138 7.76 14.57 -4.96
N LEU A 139 8.83 13.98 -4.43
CA LEU A 139 9.73 14.66 -3.51
C LEU A 139 10.89 15.24 -4.32
N ALA A 140 10.84 16.54 -4.61
CA ALA A 140 11.91 17.25 -5.30
C ALA A 140 12.90 17.83 -4.30
N LYS A 141 14.18 17.87 -4.68
CA LYS A 141 15.25 18.52 -3.92
C LYS A 141 15.73 19.71 -4.73
N ILE A 142 15.59 20.90 -4.17
CA ILE A 142 16.04 22.14 -4.80
C ILE A 142 17.14 22.80 -3.96
N PRO A 143 17.97 23.67 -4.56
CA PRO A 143 18.92 24.50 -3.82
C PRO A 143 18.21 25.38 -2.77
N VAL A 144 18.91 25.76 -1.70
CA VAL A 144 18.32 26.53 -0.59
C VAL A 144 18.04 27.98 -0.99
N GLU A 145 18.74 28.47 -2.01
CA GLU A 145 18.61 29.83 -2.53
C GLU A 145 17.27 30.05 -3.25
N GLU A 146 16.59 28.98 -3.70
CA GLU A 146 15.29 29.09 -4.35
C GLU A 146 14.16 29.32 -3.34
N HIS A 147 13.46 30.45 -3.51
CA HIS A 147 12.30 30.80 -2.70
C HIS A 147 11.02 30.26 -3.32
N VAL A 148 10.68 29.03 -2.96
CA VAL A 148 9.39 28.40 -3.30
C VAL A 148 8.50 28.37 -2.07
N ASN A 149 7.20 28.63 -2.24
CA ASN A 149 6.19 28.60 -1.18
C ASN A 149 5.14 27.52 -1.41
N TYR A 150 4.39 27.22 -0.36
CA TYR A 150 3.22 26.35 -0.43
C TYR A 150 2.20 26.94 -1.42
N GLY A 151 1.70 26.11 -2.33
CA GLY A 151 0.74 26.50 -3.36
C GLY A 151 1.35 27.06 -4.64
N ASP A 152 2.67 27.27 -4.69
CA ASP A 152 3.34 27.68 -5.93
C ASP A 152 3.29 26.55 -6.97
N ARG A 153 3.13 26.94 -8.24
CA ARG A 153 3.18 26.02 -9.38
C ARG A 153 4.59 26.01 -9.93
N VAL A 154 5.19 24.83 -10.01
CA VAL A 154 6.59 24.57 -10.39
C VAL A 154 6.67 23.53 -11.48
#